data_AF-A0A5C6LSI9-F1
#
_entry.id   AF-A0A5C6LSI9-F1
#
_cell.length_a   1.000
_cell.length_b   1.000
_cell.length_c   1.000
_cell.angle_alpha   90.00
_cell.angle_beta   90.00
_cell.angle_gamma   90.00
#
_symmetry.space_group_name_H-M   'P 1'
#
loop_
_entity.id
_entity.type
_entity.pdbx_description
1 polymer ?
#
loop_
_entity_poly.entity_id
_entity_poly.type
_entity_poly.pdbx_seq_one_letter_code
_entity_poly.pdbx_strand_id
1 'polypeptide(L)'
;MDDVQDCINRLGPNVRVVAPDEFVWLIRKNLRNLPVGTGNGLKAEYYAGYHKDVLKYTQTDGNVDFDWGTGSPDQAQLGVNQFSVKWSGQVQALYSEPYTFHVYSDDGVKLTVNGQTLINDYETQGAYTRTGTINLTAGQKYNIELEYGEGNGDAFCHLQWSSTSQMRQAIPKAQLYSRPDTSNGPVTVYEHAQYGGFHTGLPIGAYKLAGLQLKGVQNDEISSIKVAEGYKVVLFEHENFAGDSIVLTASSPALGSNWDEKASSVKVLANGNTGLAGSYTIRNAASNLFLDVRGGLGGTGDGVAIQLWHGTNAANQTFTLKHLGDGRYTITAYHSAKCLDIPQSSTDDDVSLWQWTAQEASNQQFIAVAADSGYYKFISVRSGQVLTTLNNSTAPEAKVVQHTGNGQTGARWQLLSVPTVGNGNGLSGNYYNGKNFETFVFNRIDKTIDFDWGEGAPSTGITNDSYSIRWTGKVEPRYTGTYTFYMTSDNGRRLWVNNQLIIDKWLNDWDIEYSGTINLVAGQQYDIK
;
A
#
# COMPACT_ATOMS: atom_id res chain seq x y z
N MET A 1 11.17 60.45 34.11
CA MET A 1 10.46 59.92 32.93
C MET A 1 11.25 60.12 31.64
N ASP A 2 12.34 60.91 31.63
CA ASP A 2 13.08 61.25 30.40
C ASP A 2 14.17 60.26 29.97
N ASP A 3 14.54 59.29 30.82
CA ASP A 3 15.70 58.40 30.57
C ASP A 3 15.36 57.19 29.67
N VAL A 4 14.12 56.69 29.75
CA VAL A 4 13.68 55.51 28.96
C VAL A 4 13.46 55.89 27.50
N GLN A 5 12.89 57.08 27.24
CA GLN A 5 12.58 57.52 25.88
C GLN A 5 13.86 57.85 25.09
N ASP A 6 14.88 58.38 25.75
CA ASP A 6 16.19 58.62 25.12
C ASP A 6 16.93 57.32 24.80
N CYS A 7 16.77 56.30 25.65
CA CYS A 7 17.27 54.95 25.38
C CYS A 7 16.58 54.31 24.16
N ILE A 8 15.25 54.47 24.02
CA ILE A 8 14.46 53.97 22.88
C ILE A 8 14.90 54.61 21.57
N ASN A 9 15.14 55.92 21.56
CA ASN A 9 15.52 56.65 20.36
C ASN A 9 16.92 56.27 19.83
N ARG A 10 17.78 55.68 20.68
CA ARG A 10 19.13 55.21 20.31
C ARG A 10 19.17 53.81 19.69
N LEU A 11 18.08 53.05 19.72
CA LEU A 11 18.06 51.63 19.30
C LEU A 11 17.89 51.41 17.80
N GLY A 12 17.85 52.46 16.97
CA GLY A 12 17.74 52.36 15.52
C GLY A 12 16.34 51.95 15.03
N PRO A 13 16.06 52.07 13.72
CA PRO A 13 14.69 51.96 13.17
C PRO A 13 14.07 50.55 13.23
N ASN A 14 14.87 49.54 13.60
CA ASN A 14 14.46 48.14 13.62
C ASN A 14 14.18 47.59 15.03
N VAL A 15 14.20 48.45 16.06
CA VAL A 15 13.95 48.03 17.44
C VAL A 15 12.66 48.67 17.94
N ARG A 16 11.71 47.82 18.35
CA ARG A 16 10.44 48.23 18.97
C ARG A 16 10.40 47.72 20.40
N VAL A 17 10.19 48.61 21.36
CA VAL A 17 9.89 48.23 22.75
C VAL A 17 8.43 47.78 22.81
N VAL A 18 8.23 46.56 23.30
CA VAL A 18 6.92 45.93 23.48
C VAL A 18 6.70 45.64 24.95
N ALA A 19 5.44 45.68 25.39
CA ALA A 19 5.10 45.31 26.77
C ALA A 19 5.41 43.82 27.02
N PRO A 20 5.73 43.38 28.27
CA PRO A 20 6.12 42.00 28.55
C PRO A 20 5.09 40.94 28.11
N ASP A 21 3.81 41.29 28.17
CA ASP A 21 2.69 40.47 27.70
C ASP A 21 2.62 40.41 26.16
N GLU A 22 2.88 41.52 25.46
CA GLU A 22 3.04 41.53 24.00
C GLU A 22 4.28 40.72 23.57
N PHE A 23 5.39 40.78 24.32
CA PHE A 23 6.59 39.97 24.07
C PHE A 23 6.31 38.47 24.24
N VAL A 24 5.66 38.09 25.34
CA VAL A 24 5.24 36.69 25.59
C VAL A 24 4.20 36.24 24.55
N TRP A 25 3.29 37.11 24.11
CA TRP A 25 2.33 36.82 23.05
C TRP A 25 3.00 36.68 21.68
N LEU A 26 3.96 37.54 21.32
CA LEU A 26 4.70 37.50 20.06
C LEU A 26 5.56 36.23 19.98
N ILE A 27 6.22 35.87 21.08
CA ILE A 27 6.93 34.60 21.24
C ILE A 27 5.96 33.42 21.08
N ARG A 28 4.82 33.42 21.79
CA ARG A 28 3.84 32.33 21.70
C ARG A 28 3.18 32.23 20.32
N LYS A 29 2.91 33.36 19.66
CA LYS A 29 2.31 33.40 18.31
C LYS A 29 3.29 32.90 17.25
N ASN A 30 4.56 33.27 17.34
CA ASN A 30 5.58 32.87 16.38
C ASN A 30 6.15 31.47 16.64
N LEU A 31 6.22 31.00 17.90
CA LEU A 31 6.68 29.64 18.24
C LEU A 31 5.62 28.55 17.99
N ARG A 32 4.32 28.87 18.05
CA ARG A 32 3.24 27.87 17.90
C ARG A 32 3.23 27.15 16.55
N ASN A 33 3.85 27.73 15.52
CA ASN A 33 3.90 27.18 14.17
C ASN A 33 5.31 26.77 13.74
N LEU A 34 6.31 26.82 14.62
CA LEU A 34 7.64 26.30 14.30
C LEU A 34 7.63 24.78 14.40
N PRO A 35 8.27 24.06 13.45
CA PRO A 35 8.43 22.62 13.53
C PRO A 35 9.48 22.29 14.59
N VAL A 36 9.07 22.35 15.86
CA VAL A 36 9.92 21.97 16.99
C VAL A 36 10.23 20.49 16.84
N GLY A 37 11.50 20.18 16.55
CA GLY A 37 11.93 18.82 16.34
C GLY A 37 11.94 18.02 17.64
N THR A 38 11.91 16.70 17.48
CA THR A 38 11.91 15.66 18.51
C THR A 38 13.17 14.81 18.45
N GLY A 39 14.21 15.35 17.80
CA GLY A 39 15.48 14.70 17.54
C GLY A 39 16.18 14.18 18.80
N ASN A 40 16.96 13.12 18.61
CA ASN A 40 17.74 12.48 19.65
C ASN A 40 19.26 12.69 19.49
N GLY A 41 19.71 13.34 18.41
CA GLY A 41 21.13 13.53 18.10
C GLY A 41 21.52 12.97 16.72
N LEU A 42 22.81 12.73 16.50
CA LEU A 42 23.34 12.05 15.33
C LEU A 42 23.99 10.72 15.73
N LYS A 43 23.94 9.73 14.84
CA LYS A 43 24.73 8.50 15.00
C LYS A 43 26.19 8.91 14.82
N ALA A 44 27.01 8.67 15.84
CA ALA A 44 28.44 8.94 15.84
C ALA A 44 29.20 7.63 15.74
N GLU A 45 30.12 7.55 14.79
CA GLU A 45 31.03 6.41 14.59
C GLU A 45 32.45 6.92 14.85
N TYR A 46 33.11 6.36 15.85
CA TYR A 46 34.44 6.79 16.30
C TYR A 46 35.50 5.80 15.83
N TYR A 47 36.51 6.32 15.12
CA TYR A 47 37.54 5.53 14.48
C TYR A 47 38.91 5.86 15.05
N ALA A 48 39.73 4.84 15.27
CA ALA A 48 41.16 5.02 15.36
C ALA A 48 41.73 5.22 13.95
N GLY A 49 42.55 6.25 13.78
CA GLY A 49 43.10 6.70 12.52
C GLY A 49 42.35 7.89 11.90
N TYR A 50 43.08 8.75 11.19
CA TYR A 50 42.57 10.01 10.62
C TYR A 50 41.56 9.78 9.48
N HIS A 51 41.67 8.71 8.71
CA HIS A 51 40.85 8.49 7.51
C HIS A 51 39.74 7.45 7.73
N LYS A 52 39.17 7.38 8.95
CA LYS A 52 38.15 6.39 9.35
C LYS A 52 38.66 4.94 9.22
N ASP A 53 39.90 4.71 9.64
CA ASP A 53 40.64 3.48 9.35
C ASP A 53 40.08 2.27 10.10
N VAL A 54 39.87 2.38 11.42
CA VAL A 54 39.35 1.29 12.26
C VAL A 54 38.24 1.79 13.18
N LEU A 55 37.00 1.36 12.92
CA LEU A 55 35.86 1.64 13.80
C LEU A 55 36.08 1.03 15.18
N LYS A 56 35.96 1.83 16.25
CA LYS A 56 36.10 1.39 17.64
C LYS A 56 34.77 1.21 18.33
N TYR A 57 33.93 2.25 18.28
CA TYR A 57 32.60 2.21 18.87
C TYR A 57 31.65 3.16 18.16
N THR A 58 30.36 3.00 18.43
CA THR A 58 29.29 3.86 17.93
C THR A 58 28.41 4.31 19.07
N GLN A 59 27.87 5.52 18.99
CA GLN A 59 26.89 6.04 19.94
C GLN A 59 25.95 7.05 19.28
N THR A 60 25.04 7.64 20.05
CA THR A 60 24.25 8.79 19.63
C THR A 60 24.73 10.03 20.37
N ASP A 61 25.25 11.00 19.62
CA ASP A 61 25.65 12.30 20.15
C ASP A 61 24.52 13.29 20.02
N GLY A 62 24.13 13.92 21.13
CA GLY A 62 23.02 14.86 21.16
C GLY A 62 23.20 16.02 20.19
N ASN A 63 24.43 16.50 20.00
CA ASN A 63 24.82 17.50 19.02
C ASN A 63 26.31 17.32 18.70
N VAL A 64 26.84 18.10 17.75
CA VAL A 64 28.28 18.17 17.48
C VAL A 64 28.78 19.52 17.98
N ASP A 65 29.21 19.54 19.23
CA ASP A 65 29.72 20.73 19.92
C ASP A 65 30.78 20.27 20.95
N PHE A 66 31.88 19.75 20.43
CA PHE A 66 32.90 19.05 21.21
C PHE A 66 34.22 19.83 21.24
N ASP A 67 34.83 19.86 22.42
CA ASP A 67 36.19 20.35 22.65
C ASP A 67 36.89 19.31 23.53
N TRP A 68 37.84 18.58 22.94
CA TRP A 68 38.64 17.55 23.62
C TRP A 68 39.99 18.09 24.09
N GLY A 69 40.30 19.36 23.81
CA GLY A 69 41.62 19.94 24.00
C GLY A 69 42.72 19.07 23.38
N THR A 70 43.81 18.86 24.11
CA THR A 70 44.90 17.95 23.70
C THR A 70 44.60 16.45 23.86
N GLY A 71 43.32 16.08 24.01
CA GLY A 71 42.86 14.72 24.25
C GLY A 71 42.01 14.17 23.12
N SER A 72 41.23 13.15 23.43
CA SER A 72 40.29 12.53 22.49
C SER A 72 39.04 12.07 23.25
N PRO A 73 37.93 11.75 22.54
CA PRO A 73 36.67 11.32 23.16
C PRO A 73 36.83 10.10 24.09
N ASP A 74 37.72 9.17 23.73
CA ASP A 74 38.12 8.01 24.52
C ASP A 74 39.57 7.65 24.19
N GLN A 75 40.51 8.13 25.01
CA GLN A 75 41.94 7.94 24.81
C GLN A 75 42.37 6.47 24.82
N ALA A 76 41.65 5.59 25.54
CA ALA A 76 42.01 4.19 25.62
C ALA A 76 41.71 3.46 24.30
N GLN A 77 40.65 3.87 23.60
CA GLN A 77 40.22 3.24 22.37
C GLN A 77 40.80 3.90 21.11
N LEU A 78 40.92 5.23 21.12
CA LEU A 78 41.28 6.04 19.95
C LEU A 78 42.76 6.46 19.95
N GLY A 79 43.40 6.48 21.11
CA GLY A 79 44.67 7.20 21.30
C GLY A 79 44.43 8.70 21.50
N VAL A 80 45.52 9.46 21.68
CA VAL A 80 45.46 10.91 21.90
C VAL A 80 45.30 11.67 20.58
N ASN A 81 46.02 11.22 19.55
CA ASN A 81 46.05 11.82 18.22
C ASN A 81 45.65 10.75 17.18
N GLN A 82 45.52 11.16 15.92
CA GLN A 82 45.18 10.27 14.81
C GLN A 82 43.87 9.50 15.06
N PHE A 83 42.78 10.23 15.23
CA PHE A 83 41.43 9.66 15.31
C PHE A 83 40.49 10.41 14.38
N SER A 84 39.31 9.84 14.13
CA SER A 84 38.30 10.49 13.30
C SER A 84 36.90 10.11 13.76
N VAL A 85 35.94 10.97 13.45
CA VAL A 85 34.54 10.77 13.82
C VAL A 85 33.68 10.99 12.59
N LYS A 86 32.70 10.10 12.40
CA LYS A 86 31.65 10.27 11.39
C LYS A 86 30.32 10.40 12.10
N TRP A 87 29.71 11.58 12.00
CA TRP A 87 28.32 11.79 12.40
C TRP A 87 27.40 11.66 11.20
N SER A 88 26.34 10.88 11.35
CA SER A 88 25.31 10.68 10.32
C SER A 88 23.91 10.68 10.91
N GLY A 89 22.94 11.14 10.10
CA GLY A 89 21.55 11.21 10.52
C GLY A 89 20.75 12.17 9.65
N GLN A 90 19.78 12.86 10.25
CA GLN A 90 18.99 13.88 9.58
C GLN A 90 18.93 15.19 10.38
N VAL A 91 18.90 16.32 9.68
CA VAL A 91 18.69 17.65 10.24
C VAL A 91 17.33 18.20 9.82
N GLN A 92 16.56 18.78 10.74
CA GLN A 92 15.26 19.39 10.46
C GLN A 92 15.32 20.92 10.57
N ALA A 93 15.03 21.63 9.49
CA ALA A 93 15.05 23.10 9.49
C ALA A 93 13.80 23.70 10.14
N LEU A 94 13.95 24.81 10.87
CA LEU A 94 12.83 25.55 11.46
C LEU A 94 12.12 26.48 10.47
N TYR A 95 12.84 26.89 9.42
CA TYR A 95 12.41 27.92 8.47
C TYR A 95 12.68 27.44 7.04
N SER A 96 11.85 27.89 6.09
CA SER A 96 12.07 27.65 4.65
C SER A 96 12.98 28.74 4.09
N GLU A 97 14.28 28.58 4.25
CA GLU A 97 15.29 29.61 3.97
C GLU A 97 16.61 28.99 3.46
N PRO A 98 17.51 29.79 2.86
CA PRO A 98 18.91 29.39 2.72
C PRO A 98 19.56 29.29 4.10
N TYR A 99 20.02 28.10 4.46
CA TYR A 99 20.80 27.85 5.68
C TYR A 99 22.28 27.83 5.36
N THR A 100 23.06 28.54 6.15
CA THR A 100 24.53 28.44 6.18
C THR A 100 24.92 27.54 7.34
N PHE A 101 25.60 26.45 7.04
CA PHE A 101 26.29 25.62 8.01
C PHE A 101 27.69 26.17 8.25
N HIS A 102 28.12 26.17 9.51
CA HIS A 102 29.46 26.59 9.93
C HIS A 102 30.09 25.45 10.71
N VAL A 103 31.29 25.03 10.31
CA VAL A 103 32.05 24.01 11.02
C VAL A 103 33.34 24.66 11.50
N TYR A 104 33.46 24.86 12.82
CA TYR A 104 34.69 25.29 13.46
C TYR A 104 35.39 24.06 14.02
N SER A 105 36.54 23.72 13.46
CA SER A 105 37.27 22.51 13.83
C SER A 105 38.77 22.69 13.73
N ASP A 106 39.46 21.89 14.53
CA ASP A 106 40.88 21.56 14.42
C ASP A 106 40.95 20.03 14.56
N ASP A 107 41.34 19.24 13.56
CA ASP A 107 41.76 19.63 12.20
C ASP A 107 40.62 19.69 11.13
N GLY A 108 40.49 18.62 10.33
CA GLY A 108 39.87 18.63 9.00
C GLY A 108 38.45 18.08 8.99
N VAL A 109 37.60 18.61 8.10
CA VAL A 109 36.16 18.29 8.05
C VAL A 109 35.59 18.19 6.64
N LYS A 110 34.60 17.31 6.50
CA LYS A 110 33.76 17.20 5.30
C LYS A 110 32.30 17.13 5.70
N LEU A 111 31.50 18.07 5.19
CA LEU A 111 30.06 18.15 5.47
C LEU A 111 29.26 17.92 4.19
N THR A 112 28.38 16.93 4.22
CA THR A 112 27.39 16.65 3.17
C THR A 112 25.98 16.80 3.75
N VAL A 113 25.13 17.57 3.08
CA VAL A 113 23.72 17.76 3.46
C VAL A 113 22.85 17.46 2.25
N ASN A 114 21.84 16.60 2.43
CA ASN A 114 20.95 16.12 1.39
C ASN A 114 21.69 15.57 0.14
N GLY A 115 22.82 14.89 0.35
CA GLY A 115 23.68 14.38 -0.71
C GLY A 115 24.57 15.44 -1.40
N GLN A 116 24.43 16.72 -1.06
CA GLN A 116 25.29 17.80 -1.56
C GLN A 116 26.45 18.03 -0.58
N THR A 117 27.69 17.92 -1.07
CA THR A 117 28.89 18.30 -0.30
C THR A 117 28.96 19.82 -0.19
N LEU A 118 28.80 20.34 1.03
CA LEU A 118 28.84 21.77 1.33
C LEU A 118 30.23 22.23 1.74
N ILE A 119 30.98 21.38 2.44
CA ILE A 119 32.36 21.61 2.89
C ILE A 119 33.16 20.36 2.56
N ASN A 120 34.33 20.52 1.95
CA ASN A 120 35.25 19.42 1.64
C ASN A 120 36.69 19.89 1.87
N ASP A 121 37.09 19.90 3.13
CA ASP A 121 38.40 20.35 3.58
C ASP A 121 38.91 19.38 4.65
N TYR A 122 39.16 18.15 4.20
CA TYR A 122 39.45 16.99 5.04
C TYR A 122 40.96 16.70 5.09
N GLU A 123 41.72 17.72 5.46
CA GLU A 123 43.18 17.69 5.56
C GLU A 123 43.62 18.12 6.97
N THR A 124 44.83 17.72 7.38
CA THR A 124 45.42 18.15 8.66
C THR A 124 45.82 19.62 8.58
N GLN A 125 45.22 20.47 9.42
CA GLN A 125 45.39 21.92 9.43
C GLN A 125 44.79 22.53 10.71
N GLY A 126 45.38 23.61 11.20
CA GLY A 126 44.93 24.25 12.43
C GLY A 126 43.52 24.89 12.36
N ALA A 127 43.00 25.21 13.53
CA ALA A 127 41.68 25.80 13.81
C ALA A 127 41.20 26.93 12.88
N TYR A 128 40.09 26.70 12.15
CA TYR A 128 39.29 27.78 11.54
C TYR A 128 37.86 27.33 11.16
N THR A 129 37.01 28.31 10.84
CA THR A 129 35.61 28.06 10.45
C THR A 129 35.47 27.87 8.95
N ARG A 130 34.89 26.75 8.51
CA ARG A 130 34.42 26.50 7.14
C ARG A 130 32.92 26.72 7.06
N THR A 131 32.42 27.19 5.90
CA THR A 131 30.98 27.42 5.71
C THR A 131 30.49 26.90 4.37
N GLY A 132 29.25 26.44 4.34
CA GLY A 132 28.54 26.13 3.09
C GLY A 132 27.03 26.36 3.23
N THR A 133 26.36 26.68 2.12
CA THR A 133 24.95 27.08 2.12
C THR A 133 24.08 26.13 1.31
N ILE A 134 22.87 25.85 1.79
CA ILE A 134 21.86 25.04 1.10
C ILE A 134 20.45 25.58 1.40
N ASN A 135 19.53 25.47 0.44
CA ASN A 135 18.12 25.81 0.66
C ASN A 135 17.41 24.67 1.39
N LEU A 136 16.81 24.96 2.54
CA LEU A 136 16.03 23.98 3.31
C LEU A 136 14.57 24.46 3.42
N THR A 137 13.65 23.52 3.56
CA THR A 137 12.23 23.78 3.79
C THR A 137 11.88 23.52 5.25
N ALA A 138 11.13 24.42 5.89
CA ALA A 138 10.68 24.27 7.27
C ALA A 138 10.01 22.91 7.49
N GLY A 139 10.44 22.20 8.54
CA GLY A 139 9.87 20.93 8.97
C GLY A 139 10.32 19.72 8.16
N GLN A 140 10.93 19.92 6.99
CA GLN A 140 11.53 18.82 6.24
C GLN A 140 12.85 18.39 6.90
N LYS A 141 13.09 17.08 6.89
CA LYS A 141 14.33 16.46 7.35
C LYS A 141 15.21 16.14 6.17
N TYR A 142 16.48 16.44 6.31
CA TYR A 142 17.49 16.23 5.28
C TYR A 142 18.62 15.39 5.84
N ASN A 143 19.11 14.43 5.07
CA ASN A 143 20.29 13.65 5.48
C ASN A 143 21.46 14.60 5.74
N ILE A 144 22.19 14.38 6.82
CA ILE A 144 23.40 15.12 7.16
C ILE A 144 24.51 14.12 7.50
N GLU A 145 25.69 14.35 6.96
CA GLU A 145 26.89 13.59 7.24
C GLU A 145 28.04 14.57 7.47
N LEU A 146 28.68 14.48 8.64
CA LEU A 146 29.86 15.24 9.00
C LEU A 146 30.99 14.26 9.31
N GLU A 147 32.06 14.34 8.55
CA GLU A 147 33.31 13.65 8.84
C GLU A 147 34.28 14.66 9.47
N TYR A 148 34.92 14.27 10.55
CA TYR A 148 35.99 15.00 11.24
C TYR A 148 37.21 14.09 11.35
N GLY A 149 38.40 14.63 11.16
CA GLY A 149 39.67 13.94 11.36
C GLY A 149 40.60 14.79 12.21
N GLU A 150 41.18 14.19 13.23
CA GLU A 150 42.19 14.77 14.11
C GLU A 150 43.55 14.16 13.81
N GLY A 151 44.48 15.02 13.38
CA GLY A 151 45.84 14.68 13.03
C GLY A 151 46.71 14.67 14.26
N ASN A 152 47.03 15.85 14.80
CA ASN A 152 47.76 16.04 16.05
C ASN A 152 47.45 17.38 16.69
N GLY A 153 47.44 17.43 18.02
CA GLY A 153 47.44 18.69 18.76
C GLY A 153 46.14 18.92 19.50
N ASP A 154 45.50 20.06 19.26
CA ASP A 154 44.26 20.47 19.92
C ASP A 154 43.08 19.99 19.07
N ALA A 155 42.12 19.30 19.68
CA ALA A 155 41.09 18.56 18.97
C ALA A 155 39.69 19.07 19.35
N PHE A 156 38.97 19.65 18.39
CA PHE A 156 37.59 20.09 18.59
C PHE A 156 36.78 20.14 17.29
N CYS A 157 35.45 20.04 17.42
CA CYS A 157 34.54 20.16 16.29
C CYS A 157 33.18 20.73 16.74
N HIS A 158 32.83 21.89 16.18
CA HIS A 158 31.57 22.58 16.43
C HIS A 158 30.77 22.73 15.14
N LEU A 159 29.62 22.07 15.04
CA LEU A 159 28.68 22.19 13.94
C LEU A 159 27.56 23.17 14.30
N GLN A 160 27.52 24.28 13.58
CA GLN A 160 26.56 25.36 13.78
C GLN A 160 25.78 25.65 12.50
N TRP A 161 24.63 26.30 12.64
CA TRP A 161 23.82 26.74 11.50
C TRP A 161 23.30 28.16 11.71
N SER A 162 22.97 28.86 10.63
CA SER A 162 22.27 30.15 10.66
C SER A 162 21.47 30.36 9.38
N SER A 163 20.41 31.16 9.44
CA SER A 163 19.65 31.64 8.29
C SER A 163 19.16 33.06 8.58
N THR A 164 18.30 33.63 7.73
CA THR A 164 17.71 34.96 7.99
C THR A 164 16.96 35.00 9.32
N SER A 165 16.21 33.94 9.64
CA SER A 165 15.41 33.81 10.86
C SER A 165 16.05 32.94 11.94
N GLN A 166 17.07 32.14 11.58
CA GLN A 166 17.82 31.30 12.52
C GLN A 166 19.12 31.99 12.94
N MET A 167 19.20 32.42 14.21
CA MET A 167 20.46 32.90 14.78
C MET A 167 21.55 31.83 14.70
N ARG A 168 22.81 32.25 14.54
CA ARG A 168 23.95 31.32 14.57
C ARG A 168 24.03 30.63 15.94
N GLN A 169 23.92 29.31 15.93
CA GLN A 169 24.06 28.47 17.13
C GLN A 169 24.50 27.05 16.73
N ALA A 170 25.02 26.29 17.70
CA ALA A 170 25.16 24.84 17.55
C ALA A 170 23.80 24.24 17.17
N ILE A 171 23.79 23.25 16.27
CA ILE A 171 22.54 22.63 15.87
C ILE A 171 21.99 21.84 17.07
N PRO A 172 20.80 22.20 17.60
CA PRO A 172 20.31 21.60 18.83
C PRO A 172 19.89 20.15 18.63
N LYS A 173 20.03 19.32 19.67
CA LYS A 173 19.60 17.90 19.69
C LYS A 173 18.22 17.66 19.12
N ALA A 174 17.28 18.53 19.49
CA ALA A 174 15.90 18.45 19.02
C ALA A 174 15.78 18.47 17.49
N GLN A 175 16.76 19.02 16.76
CA GLN A 175 16.74 19.13 15.30
C GLN A 175 17.66 18.12 14.61
N LEU A 176 18.23 17.17 15.35
CA LEU A 176 19.12 16.13 14.84
C LEU A 176 18.53 14.73 15.12
N TYR A 177 18.48 13.89 14.10
CA TYR A 177 17.89 12.56 14.18
C TYR A 177 18.92 11.50 13.79
N SER A 178 19.28 10.62 14.72
CA SER A 178 20.33 9.61 14.53
C SER A 178 19.93 8.48 13.60
N ARG A 179 18.63 8.38 13.32
CA ARG A 179 18.01 7.33 12.51
C ARG A 179 17.05 7.99 11.51
N PRO A 180 16.79 7.33 10.36
CA PRO A 180 15.83 7.83 9.40
C PRO A 180 14.43 7.96 9.99
N ASP A 181 13.60 8.77 9.33
CA ASP A 181 12.18 8.87 9.65
C ASP A 181 11.48 7.51 9.74
N THR A 182 10.63 7.41 10.76
CA THR A 182 9.81 6.23 11.00
C THR A 182 8.80 6.10 9.87
N SER A 183 8.82 4.99 9.12
CA SER A 183 7.76 4.74 8.13
C SER A 183 6.48 4.24 8.81
N ASN A 184 5.33 4.43 8.17
CA ASN A 184 4.10 3.74 8.56
C ASN A 184 4.07 2.33 7.95
N GLY A 185 3.40 1.41 8.64
CA GLY A 185 3.20 0.05 8.17
C GLY A 185 2.26 -0.74 9.09
N PRO A 186 1.67 -1.84 8.60
CA PRO A 186 0.79 -2.69 9.37
C PRO A 186 1.50 -3.40 10.54
N VAL A 187 2.82 -3.52 10.48
CA VAL A 187 3.64 -4.00 11.59
C VAL A 187 4.57 -2.87 12.01
N THR A 188 4.67 -2.56 13.30
CA THR A 188 5.63 -1.57 13.83
C THR A 188 6.56 -2.24 14.81
N VAL A 189 7.86 -2.20 14.56
CA VAL A 189 8.89 -2.74 15.46
C VAL A 189 9.45 -1.60 16.33
N TYR A 190 9.84 -1.93 17.56
CA TYR A 190 10.29 -0.98 18.57
C TYR A 190 11.59 -1.46 19.22
N GLU A 191 12.52 -0.52 19.43
CA GLU A 191 13.81 -0.72 20.08
C GLU A 191 13.66 -1.12 21.55
N HIS A 192 12.65 -0.61 22.25
CA HIS A 192 12.44 -0.94 23.66
C HIS A 192 11.11 -1.65 23.89
N ALA A 193 11.02 -2.35 25.02
CA ALA A 193 9.77 -2.86 25.54
C ALA A 193 8.73 -1.73 25.75
N GLN A 194 7.47 -2.12 25.89
CA GLN A 194 6.31 -1.24 26.04
C GLN A 194 6.15 -0.22 24.91
N TYR A 195 6.59 -0.58 23.69
CA TYR A 195 6.52 0.27 22.50
C TYR A 195 7.34 1.57 22.64
N GLY A 196 8.46 1.52 23.37
CA GLY A 196 9.38 2.63 23.56
C GLY A 196 10.55 2.63 22.57
N GLY A 197 11.37 3.68 22.65
CA GLY A 197 12.58 3.83 21.82
C GLY A 197 12.27 4.17 20.36
N PHE A 198 13.29 4.04 19.50
CA PHE A 198 13.10 4.13 18.06
C PHE A 198 12.08 3.10 17.57
N HIS A 199 11.29 3.47 16.58
CA HIS A 199 10.31 2.56 16.00
C HIS A 199 10.12 2.80 14.52
N THR A 200 9.73 1.78 13.77
CA THR A 200 9.42 1.95 12.36
C THR A 200 8.39 0.94 11.88
N GLY A 201 7.53 1.38 10.98
CA GLY A 201 6.52 0.57 10.32
C GLY A 201 7.09 -0.20 9.14
N LEU A 202 6.74 -1.49 9.07
CA LEU A 202 7.13 -2.45 8.07
C LEU A 202 5.89 -2.91 7.28
N PRO A 203 5.77 -2.52 5.99
CA PRO A 203 4.85 -3.15 5.03
C PRO A 203 5.08 -4.65 4.86
N ILE A 204 4.17 -5.34 4.15
CA ILE A 204 4.43 -6.72 3.71
C ILE A 204 5.74 -6.77 2.93
N GLY A 205 6.62 -7.70 3.32
CA GLY A 205 7.96 -7.78 2.79
C GLY A 205 8.87 -8.72 3.57
N ALA A 206 10.04 -8.96 3.01
CA ALA A 206 11.08 -9.77 3.61
C ALA A 206 12.32 -8.89 3.82
N TYR A 207 12.63 -8.61 5.08
CA TYR A 207 13.67 -7.69 5.51
C TYR A 207 14.85 -8.47 6.08
N LYS A 208 15.94 -8.52 5.30
CA LYS A 208 17.26 -8.91 5.83
C LYS A 208 17.81 -7.77 6.70
N LEU A 209 18.90 -8.00 7.45
CA LEU A 209 19.47 -6.97 8.33
C LEU A 209 19.71 -5.64 7.61
N ALA A 210 20.33 -5.66 6.44
CA ALA A 210 20.55 -4.44 5.64
C ALA A 210 19.24 -3.69 5.32
N GLY A 211 18.15 -4.42 5.06
CA GLY A 211 16.84 -3.82 4.81
C GLY A 211 16.21 -3.22 6.07
N LEU A 212 16.45 -3.80 7.24
CA LEU A 212 16.04 -3.26 8.55
C LEU A 212 16.85 -2.02 8.90
N GLN A 213 18.16 -2.03 8.65
CA GLN A 213 19.05 -0.88 8.87
C GLN A 213 18.69 0.32 7.99
N LEU A 214 18.27 0.09 6.74
CA LEU A 214 17.68 1.15 5.89
C LEU A 214 16.41 1.77 6.49
N LYS A 215 15.73 1.05 7.39
CA LYS A 215 14.57 1.52 8.16
C LYS A 215 14.93 2.03 9.55
N GLY A 216 16.23 2.10 9.89
CA GLY A 216 16.76 2.58 11.15
C GLY A 216 16.79 1.56 12.29
N VAL A 217 16.45 0.29 12.01
CA VAL A 217 16.46 -0.80 12.99
C VAL A 217 17.83 -1.46 12.98
N GLN A 218 18.50 -1.48 14.12
CA GLN A 218 19.81 -2.11 14.27
C GLN A 218 19.69 -3.63 14.44
N ASN A 219 20.81 -4.33 14.32
CA ASN A 219 20.85 -5.76 14.61
C ASN A 219 20.51 -5.99 16.07
N ASP A 220 19.73 -7.03 16.36
CA ASP A 220 19.48 -7.48 17.73
C ASP A 220 18.89 -6.36 18.60
N GLU A 221 17.97 -5.58 18.04
CA GLU A 221 17.43 -4.37 18.70
C GLU A 221 15.94 -4.47 19.02
N ILE A 222 15.20 -5.30 18.30
CA ILE A 222 13.74 -5.33 18.43
C ILE A 222 13.36 -5.94 19.77
N SER A 223 12.63 -5.17 20.59
CA SER A 223 12.21 -5.56 21.94
C SER A 223 10.68 -5.59 22.11
N SER A 224 9.94 -4.85 21.28
CA SER A 224 8.48 -4.95 21.21
C SER A 224 7.94 -4.68 19.80
N ILE A 225 6.67 -5.05 19.55
CA ILE A 225 6.10 -5.02 18.21
C ILE A 225 4.58 -4.82 18.24
N LYS A 226 4.06 -3.96 17.36
CA LYS A 226 2.63 -3.88 17.05
C LYS A 226 2.34 -4.60 15.75
N VAL A 227 1.29 -5.41 15.74
CA VAL A 227 0.84 -6.16 14.55
C VAL A 227 -0.63 -5.84 14.31
N ALA A 228 -0.90 -5.18 13.18
CA ALA A 228 -2.26 -4.91 12.74
C ALA A 228 -2.99 -6.22 12.38
N GLU A 229 -4.31 -6.21 12.53
CA GLU A 229 -5.17 -7.33 12.16
C GLU A 229 -4.96 -7.73 10.69
N GLY A 230 -4.99 -9.04 10.41
CA GLY A 230 -4.76 -9.56 9.07
C GLY A 230 -3.30 -9.67 8.67
N TYR A 231 -2.38 -9.37 9.57
CA TYR A 231 -0.94 -9.54 9.35
C TYR A 231 -0.36 -10.52 10.36
N LYS A 232 0.78 -11.11 9.98
CA LYS A 232 1.66 -11.84 10.87
C LYS A 232 3.09 -11.42 10.57
N VAL A 233 3.94 -11.53 11.58
CA VAL A 233 5.36 -11.26 11.46
C VAL A 233 6.14 -12.47 11.94
N VAL A 234 7.18 -12.81 11.20
CA VAL A 234 8.13 -13.85 11.57
C VAL A 234 9.47 -13.18 11.84
N LEU A 235 9.94 -13.25 13.08
CA LEU A 235 11.27 -12.79 13.48
C LEU A 235 12.23 -13.97 13.40
N PHE A 236 13.45 -13.72 12.96
CA PHE A 236 14.51 -14.72 12.82
C PHE A 236 15.75 -14.25 13.61
N GLU A 237 16.34 -15.18 14.35
CA GLU A 237 17.52 -14.95 15.20
C GLU A 237 18.76 -14.57 14.38
N HIS A 238 18.84 -15.03 13.13
CA HIS A 238 19.97 -14.72 12.26
C HIS A 238 19.52 -14.02 10.99
N GLU A 239 20.50 -13.40 10.33
CA GLU A 239 20.29 -12.80 9.03
C GLU A 239 19.79 -13.82 8.00
N ASN A 240 19.26 -13.32 6.89
CA ASN A 240 18.83 -14.14 5.76
C ASN A 240 17.76 -15.20 6.14
N PHE A 241 16.96 -14.93 7.17
CA PHE A 241 15.86 -15.76 7.65
C PHE A 241 16.32 -17.13 8.18
N ALA A 242 17.45 -17.16 8.86
CA ALA A 242 18.06 -18.35 9.46
C ALA A 242 17.98 -18.32 11.00
N GLY A 243 18.44 -19.40 11.63
CA GLY A 243 18.39 -19.58 13.09
C GLY A 243 16.99 -19.92 13.59
N ASP A 244 16.79 -19.77 14.90
CA ASP A 244 15.45 -19.90 15.48
C ASP A 244 14.51 -18.82 14.93
N SER A 245 13.20 -19.09 14.98
CA SER A 245 12.18 -18.12 14.57
C SER A 245 10.96 -18.13 15.46
N ILE A 246 10.31 -16.96 15.58
CA ILE A 246 8.98 -16.83 16.21
C ILE A 246 7.99 -16.16 15.26
N VAL A 247 6.75 -16.61 15.33
CA VAL A 247 5.62 -16.04 14.59
C VAL A 247 4.73 -15.29 15.57
N LEU A 248 4.46 -14.02 15.26
CA LEU A 248 3.55 -13.17 16.02
C LEU A 248 2.38 -12.77 15.13
N THR A 249 1.17 -13.03 15.60
CA THR A 249 -0.09 -12.69 14.92
C THR A 249 -0.85 -11.57 15.65
N ALA A 250 -0.25 -11.00 16.70
CA ALA A 250 -0.80 -9.92 17.51
C ALA A 250 0.34 -9.08 18.08
N SER A 251 0.01 -7.86 18.50
CA SER A 251 0.96 -6.96 19.16
C SER A 251 1.51 -7.58 20.45
N SER A 252 2.82 -7.45 20.66
CA SER A 252 3.49 -7.85 21.90
C SER A 252 4.23 -6.65 22.50
N PRO A 253 3.88 -6.22 23.73
CA PRO A 253 4.58 -5.12 24.40
C PRO A 253 5.97 -5.54 24.90
N ALA A 254 6.33 -6.81 24.87
CA ALA A 254 7.70 -7.30 25.11
C ALA A 254 7.87 -8.65 24.41
N LEU A 255 9.01 -8.90 23.75
CA LEU A 255 9.27 -10.19 23.11
C LEU A 255 9.69 -11.29 24.12
N GLY A 256 9.97 -10.90 25.36
CA GLY A 256 10.37 -11.79 26.44
C GLY A 256 11.84 -12.19 26.36
N SER A 257 12.41 -12.68 27.46
CA SER A 257 13.86 -12.89 27.62
C SER A 257 14.53 -13.79 26.57
N ASN A 258 13.76 -14.61 25.84
CA ASN A 258 14.30 -15.50 24.81
C ASN A 258 14.43 -14.82 23.43
N TRP A 259 13.82 -13.66 23.23
CA TRP A 259 13.69 -12.98 21.94
C TRP A 259 13.90 -11.46 21.98
N ASP A 260 13.98 -10.87 23.16
CA ASP A 260 14.43 -9.50 23.36
C ASP A 260 15.80 -9.32 22.73
N GLU A 261 15.99 -8.27 21.93
CA GLU A 261 17.28 -7.93 21.35
C GLU A 261 17.94 -9.11 20.61
N LYS A 262 17.15 -9.86 19.83
CA LYS A 262 17.62 -11.10 19.17
C LYS A 262 17.35 -11.18 17.66
N ALA A 263 16.48 -10.33 17.15
CA ALA A 263 16.03 -10.43 15.75
C ALA A 263 17.01 -9.74 14.79
N SER A 264 17.59 -10.50 13.86
CA SER A 264 18.44 -9.97 12.79
C SER A 264 17.75 -9.94 11.41
N SER A 265 16.63 -10.65 11.23
CA SER A 265 15.80 -10.54 10.02
C SER A 265 14.32 -10.77 10.28
N VAL A 266 13.46 -10.19 9.42
CA VAL A 266 12.01 -10.12 9.63
C VAL A 266 11.24 -10.41 8.34
N LYS A 267 10.17 -11.20 8.41
CA LYS A 267 9.16 -11.31 7.34
C LYS A 267 7.82 -10.80 7.83
N VAL A 268 7.25 -9.83 7.12
CA VAL A 268 5.87 -9.37 7.33
C VAL A 268 5.01 -9.98 6.23
N LEU A 269 3.99 -10.73 6.64
CA LEU A 269 3.13 -11.50 5.74
C LEU A 269 1.66 -11.17 6.02
N ALA A 270 0.81 -11.44 5.04
CA ALA A 270 -0.62 -11.51 5.30
C ALA A 270 -0.95 -12.69 6.22
N ASN A 271 -2.07 -12.58 6.93
CA ASN A 271 -2.59 -13.58 7.84
C ASN A 271 -4.12 -13.64 7.73
N GLY A 272 -4.61 -13.77 6.49
CA GLY A 272 -6.03 -13.88 6.19
C GLY A 272 -6.53 -15.32 6.17
N ASN A 273 -7.85 -15.47 6.03
CA ASN A 273 -8.51 -16.74 5.80
C ASN A 273 -8.14 -17.30 4.42
N THR A 274 -7.71 -18.56 4.34
CA THR A 274 -7.23 -19.20 3.10
C THR A 274 -8.30 -20.01 2.35
N GLY A 275 -9.50 -20.15 2.89
CA GLY A 275 -10.56 -21.02 2.37
C GLY A 275 -11.69 -20.30 1.64
N LEU A 276 -11.47 -19.09 1.10
CA LEU A 276 -12.51 -18.24 0.50
C LEU A 276 -12.42 -18.12 -1.02
N ALA A 277 -11.65 -18.99 -1.68
CA ALA A 277 -11.61 -19.02 -3.14
C ALA A 277 -12.96 -19.49 -3.69
N GLY A 278 -13.51 -18.77 -4.66
CA GLY A 278 -14.82 -19.08 -5.25
C GLY A 278 -15.52 -17.87 -5.85
N SER A 279 -16.74 -18.08 -6.35
CA SER A 279 -17.60 -17.01 -6.86
C SER A 279 -18.70 -16.68 -5.85
N TYR A 280 -18.96 -15.39 -5.66
CA TYR A 280 -19.87 -14.90 -4.64
C TYR A 280 -20.67 -13.69 -5.12
N THR A 281 -21.85 -13.53 -4.53
CA THR A 281 -22.45 -12.20 -4.35
C THR A 281 -22.06 -11.73 -2.95
N ILE A 282 -21.53 -10.51 -2.85
CA ILE A 282 -20.95 -9.99 -1.61
C ILE A 282 -21.94 -9.01 -0.99
N ARG A 283 -22.49 -9.34 0.18
CA ARG A 283 -23.52 -8.55 0.88
C ARG A 283 -22.91 -7.73 2.00
N ASN A 284 -23.24 -6.44 2.06
CA ASN A 284 -22.83 -5.57 3.15
C ASN A 284 -23.68 -5.81 4.41
N ALA A 285 -23.04 -5.91 5.58
CA ALA A 285 -23.73 -6.18 6.83
C ALA A 285 -24.61 -5.03 7.32
N ALA A 286 -24.23 -3.78 7.05
CA ALA A 286 -24.95 -2.61 7.55
C ALA A 286 -26.24 -2.34 6.76
N SER A 287 -26.22 -2.54 5.45
CA SER A 287 -27.34 -2.19 4.55
C SER A 287 -28.13 -3.38 4.02
N ASN A 288 -27.58 -4.60 4.08
CA ASN A 288 -28.04 -5.77 3.33
C ASN A 288 -28.05 -5.61 1.79
N LEU A 289 -27.47 -4.52 1.27
CA LEU A 289 -27.23 -4.32 -0.16
C LEU A 289 -25.98 -5.06 -0.61
N PHE A 290 -25.82 -5.21 -1.92
CA PHE A 290 -24.76 -6.00 -2.52
C PHE A 290 -23.73 -5.13 -3.21
N LEU A 291 -22.48 -5.59 -3.16
CA LEU A 291 -21.41 -5.04 -3.97
C LEU A 291 -21.82 -5.09 -5.46
N ASP A 292 -21.65 -3.99 -6.16
CA ASP A 292 -22.18 -3.79 -7.51
C ASP A 292 -21.19 -2.97 -8.35
N VAL A 293 -20.92 -3.42 -9.57
CA VAL A 293 -20.26 -2.59 -10.57
C VAL A 293 -21.32 -1.70 -11.22
N ARG A 294 -21.13 -0.38 -11.10
CA ARG A 294 -22.09 0.62 -11.56
C ARG A 294 -22.36 0.49 -13.07
N GLY A 295 -23.63 0.64 -13.47
CA GLY A 295 -24.05 0.54 -14.88
C GLY A 295 -24.44 -0.88 -15.30
N GLY A 296 -24.55 -1.83 -14.36
CA GLY A 296 -25.06 -3.16 -14.65
C GLY A 296 -24.12 -3.95 -15.57
N LEU A 297 -24.71 -4.76 -16.45
CA LEU A 297 -23.98 -5.55 -17.44
C LEU A 297 -23.20 -4.69 -18.46
N GLY A 298 -23.60 -3.42 -18.66
CA GLY A 298 -22.91 -2.48 -19.55
C GLY A 298 -21.68 -1.80 -18.93
N GLY A 299 -21.51 -1.88 -17.61
CA GLY A 299 -20.37 -1.28 -16.91
C GLY A 299 -19.10 -2.12 -17.03
N THR A 300 -18.47 -2.20 -18.20
CA THR A 300 -17.30 -3.08 -18.47
C THR A 300 -15.96 -2.36 -18.59
N GLY A 301 -15.98 -1.02 -18.61
CA GLY A 301 -14.79 -0.18 -18.75
C GLY A 301 -13.93 -0.09 -17.49
N ASP A 302 -12.67 0.29 -17.68
CA ASP A 302 -11.77 0.70 -16.60
C ASP A 302 -12.29 1.97 -15.93
N GLY A 303 -12.14 2.06 -14.61
CA GLY A 303 -12.55 3.21 -13.82
C GLY A 303 -14.04 3.28 -13.49
N VAL A 304 -14.83 2.28 -13.87
CA VAL A 304 -16.23 2.17 -13.46
C VAL A 304 -16.29 1.91 -11.96
N ALA A 305 -17.01 2.76 -11.23
CA ALA A 305 -17.09 2.74 -9.78
C ALA A 305 -17.74 1.47 -9.20
N ILE A 306 -17.27 1.08 -8.01
CA ILE A 306 -17.89 0.06 -7.17
C ILE A 306 -18.83 0.75 -6.17
N GLN A 307 -20.06 0.23 -6.07
CA GLN A 307 -21.11 0.78 -5.22
C GLN A 307 -21.89 -0.33 -4.51
N LEU A 308 -22.86 0.07 -3.69
CA LEU A 308 -23.91 -0.83 -3.21
C LEU A 308 -25.18 -0.70 -4.04
N TRP A 309 -25.85 -1.82 -4.30
CA TRP A 309 -27.14 -1.85 -4.98
C TRP A 309 -28.06 -2.98 -4.49
N HIS A 310 -29.34 -2.89 -4.82
CA HIS A 310 -30.30 -3.97 -4.57
C HIS A 310 -29.86 -5.26 -5.27
N GLY A 311 -30.20 -6.42 -4.69
CA GLY A 311 -29.83 -7.70 -5.27
C GLY A 311 -30.57 -7.96 -6.58
N THR A 312 -29.82 -8.13 -7.67
CA THR A 312 -30.37 -8.38 -9.02
C THR A 312 -30.07 -9.79 -9.54
N ASN A 313 -29.19 -10.54 -8.87
CA ASN A 313 -28.59 -11.79 -9.36
C ASN A 313 -27.85 -11.65 -10.71
N ALA A 314 -27.58 -10.41 -11.15
CA ALA A 314 -26.90 -10.14 -12.40
C ALA A 314 -25.39 -10.36 -12.28
N ALA A 315 -24.74 -10.56 -13.44
CA ALA A 315 -23.31 -10.86 -13.53
C ALA A 315 -22.41 -9.73 -12.97
N ASN A 316 -22.88 -8.48 -12.95
CA ASN A 316 -22.15 -7.34 -12.39
C ASN A 316 -22.15 -7.26 -10.86
N GLN A 317 -22.91 -8.15 -10.19
CA GLN A 317 -22.89 -8.37 -8.74
C GLN A 317 -22.26 -9.71 -8.36
N THR A 318 -21.65 -10.40 -9.34
CA THR A 318 -20.88 -11.62 -9.10
C THR A 318 -19.40 -11.29 -9.08
N PHE A 319 -18.71 -11.71 -8.04
CA PHE A 319 -17.28 -11.53 -7.88
C PHE A 319 -16.58 -12.86 -7.62
N THR A 320 -15.46 -13.07 -8.30
CA THR A 320 -14.58 -14.22 -8.08
C THR A 320 -13.42 -13.82 -7.18
N LEU A 321 -13.26 -14.54 -6.08
CA LEU A 321 -12.10 -14.45 -5.19
C LEU A 321 -11.06 -15.46 -5.66
N LYS A 322 -9.92 -14.96 -6.17
CA LYS A 322 -8.75 -15.79 -6.52
C LYS A 322 -7.72 -15.68 -5.39
N HIS A 323 -7.41 -16.80 -4.73
CA HIS A 323 -6.42 -16.84 -3.66
C HIS A 323 -4.99 -16.70 -4.20
N LEU A 324 -4.18 -15.87 -3.55
CA LEU A 324 -2.79 -15.58 -3.89
C LEU A 324 -1.79 -16.07 -2.81
N GLY A 325 -2.26 -16.86 -1.85
CA GLY A 325 -1.50 -17.29 -0.67
C GLY A 325 -1.68 -16.39 0.55
N ASP A 326 -1.50 -16.96 1.75
CA ASP A 326 -1.58 -16.28 3.05
C ASP A 326 -2.89 -15.48 3.31
N GLY A 327 -3.96 -15.87 2.60
CA GLY A 327 -5.28 -15.24 2.71
C GLY A 327 -5.41 -13.91 1.96
N ARG A 328 -4.49 -13.65 1.02
CA ARG A 328 -4.62 -12.58 0.02
C ARG A 328 -5.47 -13.04 -1.16
N TYR A 329 -6.27 -12.14 -1.69
CA TYR A 329 -7.14 -12.39 -2.84
C TYR A 329 -7.13 -11.22 -3.80
N THR A 330 -7.25 -11.49 -5.10
CA THR A 330 -7.92 -10.55 -6.00
C THR A 330 -9.43 -10.79 -5.94
N ILE A 331 -10.22 -9.73 -6.08
CA ILE A 331 -11.68 -9.80 -6.18
C ILE A 331 -12.07 -9.30 -7.57
N THR A 332 -12.54 -10.19 -8.43
CA THR A 332 -12.74 -9.90 -9.86
C THR A 332 -14.22 -9.88 -10.21
N ALA A 333 -14.70 -8.77 -10.76
CA ALA A 333 -16.06 -8.67 -11.29
C ALA A 333 -16.21 -9.62 -12.48
N TYR A 334 -17.22 -10.50 -12.40
CA TYR A 334 -17.36 -11.60 -13.34
C TYR A 334 -17.67 -11.12 -14.77
N HIS A 335 -18.58 -10.16 -14.96
CA HIS A 335 -19.03 -9.72 -16.28
C HIS A 335 -17.97 -8.97 -17.09
N SER A 336 -17.03 -8.30 -16.42
CA SER A 336 -16.00 -7.46 -17.05
C SER A 336 -14.60 -8.08 -17.02
N ALA A 337 -14.41 -9.15 -16.24
CA ALA A 337 -13.13 -9.75 -15.90
C ALA A 337 -12.10 -8.77 -15.27
N LYS A 338 -12.58 -7.67 -14.68
CA LYS A 338 -11.75 -6.63 -14.05
C LYS A 338 -11.71 -6.79 -12.53
N CYS A 339 -10.58 -6.45 -11.92
CA CYS A 339 -10.41 -6.51 -10.47
C CYS A 339 -10.97 -5.27 -9.80
N LEU A 340 -11.49 -5.44 -8.58
CA LEU A 340 -11.57 -4.35 -7.62
C LEU A 340 -10.18 -3.73 -7.47
N ASP A 341 -10.13 -2.41 -7.59
CA ASP A 341 -8.90 -1.63 -7.62
C ASP A 341 -9.08 -0.36 -6.80
N ILE A 342 -8.05 -0.05 -6.00
CA ILE A 342 -7.92 1.26 -5.36
C ILE A 342 -7.21 2.20 -6.34
N PRO A 343 -7.89 3.27 -6.80
CA PRO A 343 -7.37 4.19 -7.79
C PRO A 343 -5.96 4.67 -7.47
N GLN A 344 -5.09 4.62 -8.48
CA GLN A 344 -3.74 5.17 -8.44
C GLN A 344 -2.87 4.63 -7.27
N SER A 345 -3.22 3.47 -6.71
CA SER A 345 -2.57 2.91 -5.52
C SER A 345 -2.54 3.89 -4.32
N SER A 346 -3.55 4.75 -4.19
CA SER A 346 -3.66 5.69 -3.08
C SER A 346 -3.71 4.96 -1.72
N THR A 347 -3.20 5.63 -0.69
CA THR A 347 -3.28 5.21 0.72
C THR A 347 -4.16 6.14 1.55
N ASP A 348 -4.84 7.08 0.91
CA ASP A 348 -5.70 8.04 1.59
C ASP A 348 -7.04 7.38 1.99
N ASP A 349 -7.61 7.84 3.09
CA ASP A 349 -8.96 7.47 3.51
C ASP A 349 -10.00 7.95 2.48
N ASP A 350 -11.13 7.23 2.41
CA ASP A 350 -12.32 7.57 1.64
C ASP A 350 -12.14 7.59 0.11
N VAL A 351 -11.04 7.02 -0.39
CA VAL A 351 -10.85 6.77 -1.82
C VAL A 351 -11.84 5.72 -2.29
N SER A 352 -12.69 6.10 -3.24
CA SER A 352 -13.70 5.22 -3.84
C SER A 352 -13.07 4.18 -4.74
N LEU A 353 -13.47 2.92 -4.58
CA LEU A 353 -13.03 1.83 -5.42
C LEU A 353 -13.69 1.91 -6.80
N TRP A 354 -12.95 1.42 -7.78
CA TRP A 354 -13.44 1.15 -9.12
C TRP A 354 -13.02 -0.26 -9.54
N GLN A 355 -13.48 -0.69 -10.71
CA GLN A 355 -12.86 -1.83 -11.37
C GLN A 355 -11.74 -1.36 -12.32
N TRP A 356 -10.71 -2.17 -12.46
CA TRP A 356 -9.63 -1.94 -13.41
C TRP A 356 -9.12 -3.26 -13.99
N THR A 357 -8.53 -3.18 -15.18
CA THR A 357 -7.82 -4.28 -15.83
C THR A 357 -6.89 -4.98 -14.83
N ALA A 358 -7.02 -6.30 -14.73
CA ALA A 358 -6.30 -7.08 -13.73
C ALA A 358 -4.78 -7.05 -13.98
N GLN A 359 -4.03 -6.65 -12.96
CA GLN A 359 -2.56 -6.57 -12.97
C GLN A 359 -1.93 -7.27 -11.76
N GLU A 360 -2.75 -7.75 -10.81
CA GLU A 360 -2.32 -8.34 -9.53
C GLU A 360 -1.40 -7.40 -8.71
N ALA A 361 -1.46 -6.09 -8.98
CA ALA A 361 -0.74 -5.08 -8.22
C ALA A 361 -1.28 -4.98 -6.78
N SER A 362 -0.46 -4.47 -5.84
CA SER A 362 -0.83 -4.40 -4.41
C SER A 362 -2.15 -3.68 -4.11
N ASN A 363 -2.58 -2.73 -4.96
CA ASN A 363 -3.83 -1.99 -4.84
C ASN A 363 -5.06 -2.76 -5.38
N GLN A 364 -4.85 -3.97 -5.91
CA GLN A 364 -5.89 -4.93 -6.34
C GLN A 364 -5.90 -6.20 -5.46
N GLN A 365 -5.08 -6.23 -4.41
CA GLN A 365 -4.98 -7.35 -3.49
C GLN A 365 -5.57 -6.99 -2.13
N PHE A 366 -6.39 -7.90 -1.61
CA PHE A 366 -7.07 -7.74 -0.32
C PHE A 366 -6.83 -8.97 0.57
N ILE A 367 -6.49 -8.72 1.83
CA ILE A 367 -6.43 -9.74 2.87
C ILE A 367 -7.84 -9.94 3.42
N ALA A 368 -8.37 -11.15 3.34
CA ALA A 368 -9.68 -11.46 3.89
C ALA A 368 -9.54 -11.93 5.33
N VAL A 369 -10.11 -11.22 6.30
CA VAL A 369 -10.09 -11.60 7.73
C VAL A 369 -11.50 -11.85 8.23
N ALA A 370 -11.68 -12.81 9.15
CA ALA A 370 -12.96 -12.99 9.81
C ALA A 370 -13.29 -11.77 10.69
N ALA A 371 -14.55 -11.35 10.71
CA ALA A 371 -15.04 -10.30 11.60
C ALA A 371 -15.87 -10.91 12.75
N ASP A 372 -17.11 -11.30 12.46
CA ASP A 372 -18.00 -12.07 13.34
C ASP A 372 -18.52 -13.29 12.57
N SER A 373 -19.33 -14.15 13.20
CA SER A 373 -19.85 -15.38 12.59
C SER A 373 -20.48 -15.15 11.20
N GLY A 374 -19.79 -15.60 10.14
CA GLY A 374 -20.24 -15.51 8.75
C GLY A 374 -19.90 -14.21 8.01
N TYR A 375 -19.18 -13.28 8.64
CA TYR A 375 -18.77 -12.01 8.04
C TYR A 375 -17.25 -11.87 7.97
N TYR A 376 -16.80 -11.16 6.94
CA TYR A 376 -15.39 -10.91 6.65
C TYR A 376 -15.12 -9.42 6.47
N LYS A 377 -13.89 -8.99 6.76
CA LYS A 377 -13.34 -7.70 6.31
C LYS A 377 -12.33 -7.97 5.21
N PHE A 378 -12.24 -7.03 4.28
CA PHE A 378 -11.20 -7.01 3.25
C PHE A 378 -10.25 -5.86 3.55
N ILE A 379 -8.98 -6.18 3.81
CA ILE A 379 -7.94 -5.21 4.12
C ILE A 379 -7.06 -5.04 2.89
N SER A 380 -6.91 -3.81 2.41
CA SER A 380 -6.02 -3.48 1.30
C SER A 380 -4.58 -3.87 1.63
N VAL A 381 -3.95 -4.68 0.77
CA VAL A 381 -2.51 -5.01 0.90
C VAL A 381 -1.64 -3.76 0.74
N ARG A 382 -2.10 -2.77 -0.03
CA ARG A 382 -1.39 -1.51 -0.29
C ARG A 382 -1.38 -0.57 0.92
N SER A 383 -2.52 -0.34 1.54
CA SER A 383 -2.69 0.71 2.56
C SER A 383 -2.90 0.17 3.97
N GLY A 384 -3.30 -1.10 4.14
CA GLY A 384 -3.73 -1.65 5.43
C GLY A 384 -5.11 -1.17 5.88
N GLN A 385 -5.82 -0.40 5.06
CA GLN A 385 -7.18 0.08 5.31
C GLN A 385 -8.21 -0.97 4.91
N VAL A 386 -9.41 -0.91 5.52
CA VAL A 386 -10.51 -1.83 5.22
C VAL A 386 -11.37 -1.31 4.09
N LEU A 387 -11.94 -2.22 3.29
CA LEU A 387 -13.04 -1.89 2.38
C LEU A 387 -14.32 -1.69 3.17
N THR A 388 -14.92 -0.50 3.04
CA THR A 388 -16.13 -0.09 3.76
C THR A 388 -17.02 0.77 2.87
N THR A 389 -18.24 1.04 3.32
CA THR A 389 -19.11 2.08 2.73
C THR A 389 -18.72 3.46 3.24
N LEU A 390 -18.64 4.45 2.34
CA LEU A 390 -18.37 5.85 2.70
C LEU A 390 -19.39 6.36 3.72
N ASN A 391 -18.91 6.95 4.82
CA ASN A 391 -19.73 7.47 5.92
C ASN A 391 -20.73 6.45 6.52
N ASN A 392 -20.46 5.13 6.40
CA ASN A 392 -21.40 4.07 6.79
C ASN A 392 -22.79 4.18 6.13
N SER A 393 -22.86 4.75 4.92
CA SER A 393 -24.12 4.90 4.20
C SER A 393 -24.78 3.55 3.91
N THR A 394 -26.09 3.46 4.18
CA THR A 394 -26.92 2.29 3.88
C THR A 394 -27.81 2.46 2.66
N ALA A 395 -27.68 3.58 1.95
CA ALA A 395 -28.49 3.88 0.77
C ALA A 395 -28.00 3.09 -0.47
N PRO A 396 -28.89 2.81 -1.45
CA PRO A 396 -28.45 2.43 -2.79
C PRO A 396 -27.47 3.46 -3.38
N GLU A 397 -26.55 3.00 -4.21
CA GLU A 397 -25.43 3.77 -4.79
C GLU A 397 -24.40 4.28 -3.77
N ALA A 398 -24.47 3.83 -2.51
CA ALA A 398 -23.41 4.11 -1.54
C ALA A 398 -22.05 3.66 -2.09
N LYS A 399 -21.09 4.59 -2.07
CA LYS A 399 -19.73 4.32 -2.57
C LYS A 399 -19.01 3.35 -1.64
N VAL A 400 -18.31 2.39 -2.24
CA VAL A 400 -17.37 1.55 -1.52
C VAL A 400 -16.00 2.21 -1.58
N VAL A 401 -15.37 2.37 -0.42
CA VAL A 401 -14.11 3.09 -0.23
C VAL A 401 -13.13 2.23 0.57
N GLN A 402 -11.84 2.56 0.51
CA GLN A 402 -10.92 2.18 1.58
C GLN A 402 -11.01 3.21 2.72
N HIS A 403 -10.93 2.76 3.97
CA HIS A 403 -10.89 3.65 5.13
C HIS A 403 -10.15 2.98 6.29
N THR A 404 -9.57 3.77 7.17
CA THR A 404 -8.96 3.31 8.42
C THR A 404 -9.95 2.47 9.23
N GLY A 405 -9.55 1.27 9.66
CA GLY A 405 -10.42 0.38 10.42
C GLY A 405 -10.69 0.91 11.83
N ASN A 406 -11.94 1.26 12.14
CA ASN A 406 -12.39 1.71 13.46
C ASN A 406 -13.55 0.85 14.02
N GLY A 407 -13.73 -0.36 13.48
CA GLY A 407 -14.76 -1.31 13.91
C GLY A 407 -16.13 -1.12 13.22
N GLN A 408 -16.18 -0.27 12.19
CA GLN A 408 -17.41 0.09 11.48
C GLN A 408 -18.12 -1.13 10.85
N THR A 409 -19.45 -1.15 10.95
CA THR A 409 -20.30 -2.23 10.38
C THR A 409 -20.31 -2.22 8.86
N GLY A 410 -20.12 -1.06 8.23
CA GLY A 410 -19.97 -0.92 6.78
C GLY A 410 -18.77 -1.67 6.20
N ALA A 411 -17.81 -2.09 7.03
CA ALA A 411 -16.65 -2.89 6.62
C ALA A 411 -16.86 -4.41 6.69
N ARG A 412 -18.05 -4.86 7.12
CA ARG A 412 -18.37 -6.29 7.27
C ARG A 412 -19.13 -6.79 6.05
N TRP A 413 -18.61 -7.86 5.45
CA TRP A 413 -19.09 -8.41 4.20
C TRP A 413 -19.42 -9.89 4.36
N GLN A 414 -20.64 -10.27 4.00
CA GLN A 414 -21.03 -11.67 3.93
C GLN A 414 -20.82 -12.18 2.50
N LEU A 415 -20.19 -13.33 2.38
CA LEU A 415 -19.95 -13.99 1.10
C LEU A 415 -21.06 -15.01 0.86
N LEU A 416 -21.96 -14.73 -0.08
CA LEU A 416 -23.01 -15.66 -0.50
C LEU A 416 -22.49 -16.42 -1.72
N SER A 417 -22.18 -17.70 -1.54
CA SER A 417 -21.65 -18.53 -2.62
C SER A 417 -22.60 -18.56 -3.81
N VAL A 418 -22.04 -18.32 -4.99
CA VAL A 418 -22.72 -18.50 -6.26
C VAL A 418 -22.00 -19.63 -6.99
N PRO A 419 -22.72 -20.59 -7.61
CA PRO A 419 -22.06 -21.62 -8.38
C PRO A 419 -21.15 -20.99 -9.43
N THR A 420 -19.99 -21.62 -9.62
CA THR A 420 -19.00 -21.19 -10.61
C THR A 420 -19.64 -21.13 -11.99
N VAL A 421 -19.25 -20.15 -12.79
CA VAL A 421 -19.77 -20.08 -14.15
C VAL A 421 -19.09 -21.13 -15.01
N GLY A 422 -19.88 -21.83 -15.83
CA GLY A 422 -19.38 -22.85 -16.74
C GLY A 422 -18.31 -22.29 -17.70
N ASN A 423 -17.35 -23.13 -18.05
CA ASN A 423 -16.22 -22.82 -18.94
C ASN A 423 -16.51 -23.20 -20.41
N GLY A 424 -17.77 -23.06 -20.83
CA GLY A 424 -18.23 -23.50 -22.15
C GLY A 424 -17.51 -22.83 -23.31
N ASN A 425 -17.32 -23.56 -24.42
CA ASN A 425 -16.60 -23.11 -25.61
C ASN A 425 -17.52 -22.92 -26.85
N GLY A 426 -18.83 -23.06 -26.69
CA GLY A 426 -19.84 -22.96 -27.76
C GLY A 426 -20.54 -24.29 -28.05
N LEU A 427 -21.35 -24.30 -29.12
CA LEU A 427 -22.05 -25.49 -29.62
C LEU A 427 -21.55 -25.86 -31.02
N SER A 428 -21.51 -27.16 -31.33
CA SER A 428 -21.14 -27.63 -32.67
C SER A 428 -22.33 -27.48 -33.61
N GLY A 429 -22.25 -26.52 -34.53
CA GLY A 429 -23.23 -26.27 -35.57
C GLY A 429 -22.89 -27.03 -36.86
N ASN A 430 -23.79 -27.89 -37.31
CA ASN A 430 -23.74 -28.53 -38.62
C ASN A 430 -24.71 -27.82 -39.56
N TYR A 431 -24.22 -27.39 -40.72
CA TYR A 431 -24.93 -26.55 -41.68
C TYR A 431 -25.26 -27.34 -42.94
N TYR A 432 -26.51 -27.22 -43.40
CA TYR A 432 -27.06 -28.01 -44.49
C TYR A 432 -27.78 -27.14 -45.51
N ASN A 433 -27.67 -27.50 -46.79
CA ASN A 433 -28.64 -27.09 -47.81
C ASN A 433 -29.87 -27.99 -47.75
N GLY A 434 -31.04 -27.37 -47.87
CA GLY A 434 -32.36 -27.96 -47.67
C GLY A 434 -32.94 -27.69 -46.28
N LYS A 435 -34.28 -27.75 -46.19
CA LYS A 435 -35.06 -27.41 -44.97
C LYS A 435 -35.15 -28.55 -43.96
N ASN A 436 -34.59 -29.72 -44.23
CA ASN A 436 -34.66 -30.92 -43.39
C ASN A 436 -33.32 -31.67 -43.33
N PHE A 437 -32.21 -30.93 -43.27
CA PHE A 437 -30.85 -31.47 -43.09
C PHE A 437 -30.39 -32.38 -44.25
N GLU A 438 -30.77 -32.06 -45.48
CA GLU A 438 -30.59 -32.91 -46.66
C GLU A 438 -29.14 -33.02 -47.11
N THR A 439 -28.48 -31.88 -47.36
CA THR A 439 -27.10 -31.86 -47.89
C THR A 439 -26.18 -31.12 -46.94
N PHE A 440 -25.33 -31.86 -46.23
CA PHE A 440 -24.31 -31.26 -45.36
C PHE A 440 -23.31 -30.43 -46.17
N VAL A 441 -22.95 -29.25 -45.66
CA VAL A 441 -21.97 -28.35 -46.29
C VAL A 441 -20.72 -28.25 -45.42
N PHE A 442 -20.86 -27.80 -44.17
CA PHE A 442 -19.75 -27.67 -43.24
C PHE A 442 -20.22 -27.71 -41.77
N ASN A 443 -19.28 -27.82 -40.85
CA ASN A 443 -19.51 -27.66 -39.43
C ASN A 443 -18.54 -26.64 -38.81
N ARG A 444 -18.97 -25.97 -37.75
CA ARG A 444 -18.10 -25.10 -36.93
C ARG A 444 -18.56 -25.10 -35.46
N ILE A 445 -17.77 -24.48 -34.60
CA ILE A 445 -18.18 -24.16 -33.23
C ILE A 445 -18.72 -22.74 -33.23
N ASP A 446 -19.99 -22.58 -32.90
CA ASP A 446 -20.62 -21.29 -32.67
C ASP A 446 -20.56 -20.98 -31.18
N LYS A 447 -19.91 -19.87 -30.81
CA LYS A 447 -19.73 -19.46 -29.41
C LYS A 447 -21.07 -19.18 -28.71
N THR A 448 -22.03 -18.66 -29.48
CA THR A 448 -23.40 -18.35 -29.05
C THR A 448 -24.36 -18.70 -30.19
N ILE A 449 -25.61 -19.02 -29.86
CA ILE A 449 -26.70 -19.08 -30.85
C ILE A 449 -27.44 -17.74 -30.74
N ASP A 450 -26.98 -16.77 -31.50
CA ASP A 450 -27.54 -15.43 -31.61
C ASP A 450 -27.10 -14.87 -32.97
N PHE A 451 -27.93 -15.10 -33.99
CA PHE A 451 -27.59 -14.84 -35.38
C PHE A 451 -28.69 -14.07 -36.09
N ASP A 452 -28.29 -13.04 -36.82
CA ASP A 452 -29.09 -12.35 -37.83
C ASP A 452 -28.31 -12.37 -39.15
N TRP A 453 -28.77 -13.18 -40.10
CA TRP A 453 -28.16 -13.31 -41.43
C TRP A 453 -28.82 -12.40 -42.48
N GLY A 454 -29.87 -11.66 -42.12
CA GLY A 454 -30.69 -10.88 -43.05
C GLY A 454 -31.14 -11.72 -44.26
N GLU A 455 -30.98 -11.19 -45.46
CA GLU A 455 -31.28 -11.88 -46.73
C GLU A 455 -30.13 -12.82 -47.20
N GLY A 456 -29.09 -12.99 -46.39
CA GLY A 456 -27.88 -13.74 -46.70
C GLY A 456 -27.87 -15.17 -46.16
N ALA A 457 -26.71 -15.82 -46.27
CA ALA A 457 -26.46 -17.17 -45.78
C ALA A 457 -25.36 -17.19 -44.71
N PRO A 458 -25.32 -18.20 -43.82
CA PRO A 458 -24.31 -18.31 -42.77
C PRO A 458 -22.86 -18.45 -43.26
N SER A 459 -22.65 -18.89 -44.51
CA SER A 459 -21.35 -18.98 -45.17
C SER A 459 -21.50 -19.26 -46.67
N THR A 460 -20.41 -19.10 -47.41
CA THR A 460 -20.32 -19.52 -48.82
C THR A 460 -20.59 -21.01 -48.96
N GLY A 461 -21.44 -21.39 -49.93
CA GLY A 461 -21.84 -22.79 -50.18
C GLY A 461 -23.15 -23.20 -49.52
N ILE A 462 -23.71 -22.36 -48.64
CA ILE A 462 -25.10 -22.44 -48.20
C ILE A 462 -25.97 -21.55 -49.10
N THR A 463 -27.14 -22.04 -49.48
CA THR A 463 -28.11 -21.25 -50.27
C THR A 463 -28.70 -20.11 -49.43
N ASN A 464 -29.03 -18.97 -50.05
CA ASN A 464 -29.61 -17.82 -49.33
C ASN A 464 -30.98 -18.13 -48.68
N ASP A 465 -31.71 -19.10 -49.23
CA ASP A 465 -32.96 -19.61 -48.69
C ASP A 465 -32.88 -21.15 -48.68
N SER A 466 -33.77 -21.80 -47.93
CA SER A 466 -33.92 -23.24 -47.87
C SER A 466 -32.65 -23.94 -47.37
N TYR A 467 -32.19 -23.54 -46.20
CA TYR A 467 -31.12 -24.19 -45.44
C TYR A 467 -31.60 -24.58 -44.05
N SER A 468 -30.83 -25.41 -43.36
CA SER A 468 -31.10 -25.82 -41.99
C SER A 468 -29.79 -25.98 -41.22
N ILE A 469 -29.86 -25.78 -39.90
CA ILE A 469 -28.70 -25.84 -39.02
C ILE A 469 -29.07 -26.70 -37.80
N ARG A 470 -28.14 -27.57 -37.39
CA ARG A 470 -28.27 -28.35 -36.16
C ARG A 470 -27.10 -28.04 -35.25
N TRP A 471 -27.39 -27.38 -34.14
CA TRP A 471 -26.43 -27.20 -33.04
C TRP A 471 -26.52 -28.38 -32.08
N THR A 472 -25.38 -28.85 -31.58
CA THR A 472 -25.32 -29.90 -30.56
C THR A 472 -24.21 -29.62 -29.57
N GLY A 473 -24.41 -29.99 -28.31
CA GLY A 473 -23.38 -29.87 -27.28
C GLY A 473 -23.93 -30.06 -25.89
N LYS A 474 -23.36 -29.33 -24.93
CA LYS A 474 -23.79 -29.35 -23.54
C LYS A 474 -24.18 -27.96 -23.07
N VAL A 475 -25.18 -27.89 -22.18
CA VAL A 475 -25.51 -26.69 -21.40
C VAL A 475 -25.30 -27.00 -19.92
N GLU A 476 -24.64 -26.09 -19.21
CA GLU A 476 -24.40 -26.17 -17.76
C GLU A 476 -25.16 -25.03 -17.08
N PRO A 477 -26.22 -25.30 -16.31
CA PRO A 477 -26.97 -24.27 -15.62
C PRO A 477 -26.13 -23.73 -14.45
N ARG A 478 -26.20 -22.42 -14.27
CA ARG A 478 -25.54 -21.76 -13.14
C ARG A 478 -26.27 -21.96 -11.82
N TYR A 479 -27.57 -22.19 -11.83
CA TYR A 479 -28.40 -22.34 -10.64
C TYR A 479 -29.20 -23.63 -10.73
N THR A 480 -29.57 -24.21 -9.59
CA THR A 480 -30.52 -25.32 -9.56
C THR A 480 -31.92 -24.73 -9.59
N GLY A 481 -32.76 -25.18 -10.52
CA GLY A 481 -34.14 -24.72 -10.61
C GLY A 481 -34.78 -25.00 -11.96
N THR A 482 -35.97 -24.44 -12.15
CA THR A 482 -36.69 -24.47 -13.42
C THR A 482 -36.14 -23.39 -14.35
N TYR A 483 -35.62 -23.81 -15.49
CA TYR A 483 -35.17 -22.93 -16.56
C TYR A 483 -36.25 -22.79 -17.61
N THR A 484 -36.44 -21.58 -18.11
CA THR A 484 -37.23 -21.29 -19.32
C THR A 484 -36.26 -20.94 -20.44
N PHE A 485 -36.31 -21.70 -21.53
CA PHE A 485 -35.60 -21.39 -22.77
C PHE A 485 -36.54 -20.63 -23.70
N TYR A 486 -36.01 -19.63 -24.40
CA TYR A 486 -36.73 -18.82 -25.38
C TYR A 486 -36.04 -18.96 -26.73
N MET A 487 -36.83 -19.06 -27.80
CA MET A 487 -36.32 -19.12 -29.17
C MET A 487 -37.20 -18.31 -30.11
N THR A 488 -36.55 -17.41 -30.85
CA THR A 488 -37.11 -16.65 -31.95
C THR A 488 -36.28 -16.95 -33.19
N SER A 489 -36.93 -17.24 -34.32
CA SER A 489 -36.26 -17.53 -35.59
C SER A 489 -37.19 -17.31 -36.77
N ASP A 490 -36.58 -17.14 -37.95
CA ASP A 490 -37.22 -17.11 -39.26
C ASP A 490 -36.56 -18.24 -40.10
N ASN A 491 -37.10 -19.47 -40.22
CA ASN A 491 -38.39 -19.98 -39.77
C ASN A 491 -38.30 -21.05 -38.66
N GLY A 492 -38.46 -22.34 -39.01
CA GLY A 492 -38.73 -23.43 -38.07
C GLY A 492 -37.62 -23.67 -37.04
N ARG A 493 -38.02 -24.04 -35.82
CA ARG A 493 -37.11 -24.34 -34.70
C ARG A 493 -37.60 -25.49 -33.84
N ARG A 494 -36.66 -26.20 -33.25
CA ARG A 494 -36.90 -27.19 -32.19
C ARG A 494 -35.77 -27.10 -31.17
N LEU A 495 -36.08 -27.43 -29.92
CA LEU A 495 -35.08 -27.48 -28.85
C LEU A 495 -35.27 -28.73 -28.02
N TRP A 496 -34.20 -29.50 -27.89
CA TRP A 496 -34.05 -30.55 -26.91
C TRP A 496 -33.06 -30.13 -25.84
N VAL A 497 -33.44 -30.34 -24.58
CA VAL A 497 -32.53 -30.24 -23.43
C VAL A 497 -32.64 -31.54 -22.65
N ASN A 498 -31.50 -32.15 -22.32
CA ASN A 498 -31.43 -33.47 -21.68
C ASN A 498 -32.26 -34.54 -22.43
N ASN A 499 -32.19 -34.52 -23.76
CA ASN A 499 -32.98 -35.37 -24.67
C ASN A 499 -34.51 -35.20 -24.58
N GLN A 500 -35.03 -34.20 -23.87
CA GLN A 500 -36.45 -33.86 -23.82
C GLN A 500 -36.76 -32.73 -24.81
N LEU A 501 -37.73 -32.94 -25.70
CA LEU A 501 -38.21 -31.92 -26.64
C LEU A 501 -39.04 -30.88 -25.88
N ILE A 502 -38.48 -29.69 -25.66
CA ILE A 502 -39.13 -28.62 -24.89
C ILE A 502 -39.73 -27.52 -25.77
N ILE A 503 -39.27 -27.40 -27.02
CA ILE A 503 -39.89 -26.53 -28.04
C ILE A 503 -40.04 -27.35 -29.32
N ASP A 504 -41.26 -27.55 -29.81
CA ASP A 504 -41.57 -28.26 -31.06
C ASP A 504 -42.32 -27.36 -32.04
N LYS A 505 -41.56 -26.56 -32.82
CA LYS A 505 -42.10 -25.55 -33.73
C LYS A 505 -41.38 -25.55 -35.08
N TRP A 506 -41.43 -26.70 -35.76
CA TRP A 506 -40.96 -26.81 -37.15
C TRP A 506 -42.00 -26.25 -38.13
N LEU A 507 -42.33 -24.98 -37.95
CA LEU A 507 -43.39 -24.25 -38.66
C LEU A 507 -42.77 -23.25 -39.63
N ASN A 508 -43.52 -22.89 -40.66
CA ASN A 508 -43.18 -21.81 -41.58
C ASN A 508 -43.74 -20.47 -41.05
N ASP A 509 -43.26 -20.05 -39.89
CA ASP A 509 -43.55 -18.78 -39.22
C ASP A 509 -42.24 -18.03 -38.94
N TRP A 510 -42.32 -16.74 -38.61
CA TRP A 510 -41.16 -15.87 -38.38
C TRP A 510 -41.46 -14.89 -37.25
N ASP A 511 -40.42 -14.37 -36.60
CA ASP A 511 -40.49 -13.32 -35.56
C ASP A 511 -41.43 -13.60 -34.37
N ILE A 512 -41.75 -14.88 -34.13
CA ILE A 512 -42.54 -15.31 -32.97
C ILE A 512 -41.59 -15.87 -31.90
N GLU A 513 -41.74 -15.45 -30.65
CA GLU A 513 -41.01 -16.07 -29.55
C GLU A 513 -41.77 -17.30 -29.04
N TYR A 514 -41.09 -18.45 -28.99
CA TYR A 514 -41.59 -19.64 -28.29
C TYR A 514 -40.71 -19.94 -27.09
N SER A 515 -41.32 -20.53 -26.06
CA SER A 515 -40.60 -20.94 -24.86
C SER A 515 -40.92 -22.37 -24.42
N GLY A 516 -40.00 -22.96 -23.68
CA GLY A 516 -40.11 -24.29 -23.09
C GLY A 516 -39.38 -24.32 -21.75
N THR A 517 -39.84 -25.16 -20.81
CA THR A 517 -39.27 -25.23 -19.46
C THR A 517 -38.70 -26.60 -19.14
N ILE A 518 -37.64 -26.63 -18.31
CA ILE A 518 -37.02 -27.85 -17.81
C ILE A 518 -36.32 -27.60 -16.47
N ASN A 519 -36.33 -28.59 -15.57
CA ASN A 519 -35.59 -28.51 -14.31
C ASN A 519 -34.14 -28.94 -14.52
N LEU A 520 -33.20 -28.09 -14.12
CA LEU A 520 -31.76 -28.34 -14.22
C LEU A 520 -31.08 -28.14 -12.86
N VAL A 521 -29.96 -28.83 -12.65
CA VAL A 521 -29.16 -28.79 -11.41
C VAL A 521 -27.85 -28.05 -11.69
N ALA A 522 -27.52 -27.07 -10.86
CA ALA A 522 -26.31 -26.24 -10.99
C ALA A 522 -25.05 -27.09 -11.20
N GLY A 523 -24.21 -26.69 -12.17
CA GLY A 523 -22.92 -27.36 -12.44
C GLY A 523 -23.02 -28.73 -13.12
N GLN A 524 -24.23 -29.25 -13.37
CA GLN A 524 -24.42 -30.47 -14.14
C GLN A 524 -24.55 -30.15 -15.64
N GLN A 525 -23.83 -30.87 -16.50
CA GLN A 525 -23.93 -30.70 -17.94
C GLN A 525 -25.05 -31.56 -18.55
N TYR A 526 -25.92 -30.92 -19.34
CA TYR A 526 -27.04 -31.56 -20.03
C TYR A 526 -26.85 -31.49 -21.53
N ASP A 527 -27.24 -32.55 -22.27
CA ASP A 527 -27.28 -32.49 -23.74
C ASP A 527 -28.21 -31.38 -24.21
N ILE A 528 -27.78 -30.60 -25.20
CA ILE A 528 -28.61 -29.61 -25.88
C ILE A 528 -28.53 -29.82 -27.39
N LYS A 529 -29.67 -29.72 -28.08
CA LYS A 529 -29.79 -29.89 -29.53
C LYS A 529 -30.91 -29.02 -30.10
#